data_AF-A0A972TCW7-F1
#
_entry.id   AF-A0A972TCW7-F1
#
_cell.length_a   1.000
_cell.length_b   1.000
_cell.length_c   1.000
_cell.angle_alpha   90.00
_cell.angle_beta   90.00
_cell.angle_gamma   90.00
#
_symmetry.space_group_name_H-M   'P 1'
#
loop_
_entity.id
_entity.type
_entity.pdbx_description
1 polymer ?
#
loop_
_entity_poly.entity_id
_entity_poly.type
_entity_poly.pdbx_seq_one_letter_code
_entity_poly.pdbx_strand_id
1 'polypeptide(L)'
;MKKYPLPKQEGFTLIEVLVVVVIVAILAAISVPIYIQYVEGARASDAQATIGAIYNASKMYYQDRSEDPTDVQILEDLGYLDIDQSTEKQWTFTIVGSNPITQIIGTSTSEMKGGAGREVTYNVDNGLFEGYGLPSEEGESERGQ
;
A
#
# COMPACT_ATOMS: atom_id res chain seq x y z
N MET A 1 -30.12 50.09 -44.41
CA MET A 1 -29.35 48.96 -43.85
C MET A 1 -29.87 48.64 -42.45
N LYS A 2 -30.39 47.42 -42.22
CA LYS A 2 -30.77 46.97 -40.87
C LYS A 2 -29.51 46.53 -40.13
N LYS A 3 -29.19 47.16 -39.00
CA LYS A 3 -28.09 46.73 -38.12
C LYS A 3 -28.61 45.59 -37.23
N TYR A 4 -27.97 44.42 -37.31
CA TYR A 4 -28.22 43.33 -36.36
C TYR A 4 -27.32 43.53 -35.13
N PRO A 5 -27.89 43.58 -33.91
CA PRO A 5 -27.08 43.72 -32.71
C PRO A 5 -26.24 42.45 -32.50
N LEU A 6 -24.94 42.62 -32.26
CA LEU A 6 -24.05 41.53 -31.89
C LEU A 6 -24.44 41.03 -30.49
N PRO A 7 -24.42 39.70 -30.24
CA PRO A 7 -24.70 39.16 -28.92
C PRO A 7 -23.71 39.73 -27.90
N LYS A 8 -24.22 40.19 -26.75
CA LYS A 8 -23.38 40.62 -25.63
C LYS A 8 -22.61 39.41 -25.11
N GLN A 9 -21.29 39.53 -25.01
CA GLN A 9 -20.50 38.56 -24.24
C GLN A 9 -20.81 38.77 -22.76
N GLU A 10 -21.45 37.78 -22.15
CA GLU A 10 -21.60 37.72 -20.70
C GLU A 10 -20.26 37.27 -20.10
N GLY A 11 -19.70 38.10 -19.21
CA GLY A 11 -18.48 37.80 -18.48
C GLY A 11 -18.79 37.06 -17.19
N PHE A 12 -17.86 36.21 -16.76
CA PHE A 12 -17.93 35.51 -15.47
C PHE A 12 -17.92 36.51 -14.31
N THR A 13 -18.75 36.27 -13.29
CA THR A 13 -18.75 37.14 -12.10
C THR A 13 -17.67 36.69 -11.10
N LEU A 14 -17.12 37.65 -10.34
CA LEU A 14 -16.17 37.34 -9.27
C LEU A 14 -16.82 36.47 -8.16
N ILE A 15 -18.12 36.64 -7.93
CA ILE A 15 -18.85 35.86 -6.94
C ILE A 15 -19.00 34.39 -7.35
N GLU A 16 -19.20 34.10 -8.64
CA GLU A 16 -19.24 32.71 -9.15
C GLU A 16 -17.90 32.01 -8.93
N VAL A 17 -16.79 32.68 -9.22
CA VAL A 17 -15.45 32.10 -8.97
C VAL A 17 -15.23 31.90 -7.47
N LEU A 18 -15.65 32.84 -6.62
CA LEU A 18 -15.50 32.74 -5.17
C LEU A 18 -16.22 31.51 -4.60
N VAL A 19 -17.49 31.32 -4.98
CA VAL A 19 -18.29 30.18 -4.49
C VAL A 19 -17.68 28.86 -4.94
N VAL A 20 -17.20 28.77 -6.18
CA VAL A 20 -16.55 27.55 -6.70
C VAL A 20 -15.29 27.21 -5.91
N VAL A 21 -14.42 28.20 -5.65
CA VAL A 21 -13.19 27.98 -4.88
C VAL A 21 -13.49 27.53 -3.46
N VAL A 22 -14.51 28.10 -2.81
CA VAL A 22 -14.94 27.69 -1.46
C VAL A 22 -15.40 26.24 -1.44
N ILE A 23 -16.20 25.81 -2.42
CA ILE A 23 -16.67 24.42 -2.50
C ILE A 23 -15.50 23.47 -2.72
N VAL A 24 -14.58 23.77 -3.65
CA VAL A 24 -13.40 22.94 -3.92
C VAL A 24 -12.50 22.84 -2.69
N ALA A 25 -12.34 23.92 -1.92
CA ALA A 25 -11.54 23.93 -0.69
C ALA A 25 -12.12 22.98 0.38
N ILE A 26 -13.43 22.98 0.57
CA ILE A 26 -14.11 22.09 1.53
C ILE A 26 -13.95 20.62 1.10
N LEU A 27 -14.16 20.32 -0.19
CA LEU A 27 -13.98 18.96 -0.71
C LEU A 27 -12.55 18.48 -0.56
N ALA A 28 -11.56 19.31 -0.93
CA ALA A 28 -10.15 18.98 -0.81
C ALA A 28 -9.74 18.68 0.64
N ALA A 29 -10.27 19.43 1.62
CA ALA A 29 -9.95 19.23 3.03
C ALA A 29 -10.34 17.83 3.54
N ILE A 30 -11.46 17.28 3.05
CA ILE A 30 -11.93 15.94 3.43
C ILE A 30 -11.27 14.86 2.55
N SER A 31 -11.16 15.11 1.24
CA SER A 31 -10.70 14.10 0.28
C SER A 31 -9.22 13.76 0.41
N VAL A 32 -8.34 14.71 0.77
CA VAL A 32 -6.90 14.47 0.87
C VAL A 32 -6.52 13.40 1.91
N PRO A 33 -6.97 13.46 3.18
CA PRO A 33 -6.62 12.43 4.17
C PRO A 33 -7.20 11.05 3.84
N ILE A 34 -8.37 11.00 3.21
CA ILE A 34 -8.98 9.74 2.75
C ILE A 34 -8.14 9.14 1.62
N TYR A 35 -7.74 9.96 0.65
CA TYR A 35 -6.90 9.53 -0.46
C TYR A 35 -5.55 9.00 0.02
N ILE A 36 -4.92 9.64 1.01
CA ILE A 36 -3.67 9.15 1.60
C ILE A 36 -3.87 7.74 2.16
N GLN A 37 -4.85 7.53 3.05
CA GLN A 37 -5.15 6.21 3.63
C GLN A 37 -5.41 5.15 2.56
N TYR A 38 -6.15 5.50 1.51
CA TYR A 38 -6.40 4.59 0.38
C TYR A 38 -5.10 4.15 -0.31
N VAL A 39 -4.20 5.09 -0.58
CA VAL A 39 -2.91 4.79 -1.21
C VAL A 39 -2.00 3.98 -0.26
N GLU A 40 -2.03 4.26 1.05
CA GLU A 40 -1.31 3.47 2.05
C GLU A 40 -1.81 2.02 2.08
N GLY A 41 -3.12 1.79 2.10
CA GLY A 41 -3.70 0.46 2.02
C GLY A 41 -3.40 -0.28 0.72
N ALA A 42 -3.38 0.45 -0.42
CA ALA A 42 -2.99 -0.15 -1.69
C ALA A 42 -1.52 -0.62 -1.70
N ARG A 43 -0.62 0.16 -1.09
CA ARG A 43 0.80 -0.25 -0.91
C ARG A 43 0.93 -1.42 0.05
N ALA A 44 0.15 -1.41 1.13
CA ALA A 44 0.12 -2.53 2.06
C ALA A 44 -0.34 -3.82 1.38
N SER A 45 -1.37 -3.76 0.54
CA SER A 45 -1.85 -4.90 -0.24
C SER A 45 -0.78 -5.47 -1.19
N ASP A 46 0.06 -4.62 -1.76
CA ASP A 46 1.18 -5.04 -2.63
C ASP A 46 2.25 -5.81 -1.82
N ALA A 47 2.60 -5.31 -0.63
CA ALA A 47 3.48 -6.02 0.30
C ALA A 47 2.86 -7.35 0.76
N GLN A 48 1.57 -7.37 1.12
CA GLN A 48 0.86 -8.58 1.55
C GLN A 48 0.88 -9.67 0.48
N ALA A 49 0.66 -9.32 -0.79
CA ALA A 49 0.71 -10.26 -1.90
C ALA A 49 2.10 -10.91 -2.02
N THR A 50 3.15 -10.08 -1.94
CA THR A 50 4.53 -10.55 -2.04
C THR A 50 4.94 -11.38 -0.82
N ILE A 51 4.54 -10.98 0.39
CA ILE A 51 4.75 -11.77 1.62
C ILE A 51 4.07 -13.14 1.52
N GLY A 52 2.85 -13.19 0.99
CA GLY A 52 2.15 -14.45 0.74
C GLY A 52 2.90 -15.35 -0.25
N ALA A 53 3.47 -14.76 -1.31
CA ALA A 53 4.32 -15.48 -2.27
C ALA A 53 5.59 -16.03 -1.59
N ILE A 54 6.28 -15.20 -0.80
CA ILE A 54 7.45 -15.60 -0.01
C ILE A 54 7.10 -16.76 0.93
N TYR A 55 6.00 -16.67 1.68
CA TYR A 55 5.60 -17.72 2.61
C TYR A 55 5.34 -19.06 1.91
N ASN A 56 4.68 -19.03 0.74
CA ASN A 56 4.45 -20.23 -0.05
C ASN A 56 5.76 -20.79 -0.65
N ALA A 57 6.63 -19.91 -1.15
CA ALA A 57 7.95 -20.29 -1.65
C ALA A 57 8.81 -20.93 -0.54
N SER A 58 8.80 -20.39 0.68
CA SER A 58 9.46 -20.97 1.84
C SER A 58 8.96 -22.37 2.17
N LYS A 59 7.64 -22.61 2.07
CA LYS A 59 7.07 -23.95 2.25
C LYS A 59 7.53 -24.93 1.20
N MET A 60 7.60 -24.52 -0.07
CA MET A 60 8.10 -25.35 -1.15
C MET A 60 9.59 -25.67 -0.94
N TYR A 61 10.38 -24.66 -0.57
CA TYR A 61 11.80 -24.83 -0.24
C TYR A 61 12.00 -25.84 0.89
N TYR A 62 11.20 -25.74 1.97
CA TYR A 62 11.25 -26.70 3.08
C TYR A 62 10.88 -28.12 2.65
N GLN A 63 9.89 -28.29 1.78
CA GLN A 63 9.51 -29.61 1.26
C GLN A 63 10.66 -30.27 0.49
N ASP A 64 11.46 -29.49 -0.23
CA ASP A 64 12.57 -30.00 -1.03
C ASP A 64 13.85 -30.23 -0.23
N ARG A 65 14.14 -29.37 0.75
CA ARG A 65 15.43 -29.36 1.48
C ARG A 65 15.35 -29.76 2.95
N SER A 66 14.14 -29.88 3.52
CA SER A 66 13.91 -30.14 4.95
C SER A 66 14.54 -29.09 5.89
N GLU A 67 14.76 -27.88 5.38
CA GLU A 67 15.29 -26.72 6.11
C GLU A 67 14.54 -25.46 5.65
N ASP A 68 14.41 -24.46 6.52
CA ASP A 68 13.78 -23.19 6.17
C ASP A 68 14.78 -22.24 5.49
N PRO A 69 14.33 -21.40 4.54
CA PRO A 69 15.19 -20.36 3.98
C PRO A 69 15.54 -19.33 5.06
N THR A 70 16.80 -18.92 5.10
CA THR A 70 17.27 -17.86 6.02
C THR A 70 17.05 -16.46 5.47
N ASP A 71 16.84 -16.34 4.15
CA ASP A 71 16.71 -15.07 3.45
C ASP A 71 15.82 -15.24 2.20
N VAL A 72 15.22 -14.15 1.75
CA VAL A 72 14.37 -14.13 0.54
C VAL A 72 15.21 -14.34 -0.72
N GLN A 73 16.46 -13.84 -0.75
CA GLN A 73 17.33 -13.98 -1.91
C GLN A 73 17.60 -15.45 -2.26
N ILE A 74 17.66 -16.33 -1.25
CA ILE A 74 17.85 -17.78 -1.47
C ILE A 74 16.68 -18.36 -2.28
N LEU A 75 15.46 -17.87 -2.04
CA LEU A 75 14.27 -18.33 -2.76
C LEU A 75 14.29 -17.86 -4.22
N GLU A 76 14.75 -16.65 -4.48
CA GLU A 76 14.90 -16.12 -5.84
C GLU A 76 16.01 -16.82 -6.62
N ASP A 77 17.21 -16.94 -6.03
CA ASP A 77 18.38 -17.54 -6.66
C ASP A 77 18.14 -19.00 -7.09
N LEU A 78 17.30 -19.71 -6.32
CA LEU A 78 16.95 -21.10 -6.56
C LEU A 78 15.66 -21.27 -7.36
N GLY A 79 15.03 -20.17 -7.77
CA GLY A 79 13.86 -20.16 -8.65
C GLY A 79 12.54 -20.57 -7.99
N TYR A 80 12.42 -20.46 -6.66
CA TYR A 80 11.15 -20.65 -5.94
C TYR A 80 10.28 -19.41 -5.95
N LEU A 81 10.88 -18.23 -6.13
CA LEU A 81 10.24 -16.94 -6.08
C LEU A 81 10.80 -16.04 -7.20
N ASP A 82 9.96 -15.15 -7.71
CA ASP A 82 10.34 -14.07 -8.62
C ASP A 82 9.60 -12.83 -8.14
N ILE A 83 10.34 -11.82 -7.69
CA ILE A 83 9.76 -10.55 -7.23
C ILE A 83 9.98 -9.52 -8.34
N ASP A 84 8.89 -8.88 -8.80
CA ASP A 84 9.00 -7.83 -9.80
C ASP A 84 9.92 -6.69 -9.33
N GLN A 85 10.80 -6.22 -10.22
CA GLN A 85 11.74 -5.12 -9.92
C GLN A 85 11.07 -3.84 -9.40
N SER A 86 9.80 -3.60 -9.76
CA SER A 86 9.05 -2.48 -9.20
C SER A 86 8.80 -2.66 -7.72
N THR A 87 8.51 -3.88 -7.28
CA THR A 87 8.25 -4.23 -5.89
C THR A 87 9.54 -4.19 -5.09
N GLU A 88 10.65 -4.73 -5.61
CA GLU A 88 11.97 -4.65 -4.97
C GLU A 88 12.43 -3.20 -4.73
N LYS A 89 12.12 -2.30 -5.67
CA LYS A 89 12.40 -0.88 -5.49
C LYS A 89 11.58 -0.28 -4.37
N GLN A 90 10.36 -0.75 -4.10
CA GLN A 90 9.50 -0.17 -3.07
C GLN A 90 9.64 -0.87 -1.72
N TRP A 91 10.00 -2.15 -1.72
CA TRP A 91 9.98 -3.04 -0.56
C TRP A 91 11.21 -3.93 -0.50
N THR A 92 11.70 -4.15 0.72
CA THR A 92 12.65 -5.20 1.05
C THR A 92 11.97 -6.16 2.02
N PHE A 93 12.13 -7.47 1.81
CA PHE A 93 11.47 -8.47 2.64
C PHE A 93 12.48 -9.23 3.49
N THR A 94 12.12 -9.49 4.74
CA THR A 94 12.93 -10.24 5.69
C THR A 94 12.13 -11.39 6.25
N ILE A 95 12.73 -12.57 6.28
CA ILE A 95 12.19 -13.77 6.95
C ILE A 95 12.73 -13.79 8.37
N VAL A 96 11.84 -13.95 9.35
CA VAL A 96 12.19 -14.02 10.77
C VAL A 96 11.82 -15.39 11.31
N GLY A 97 12.75 -15.99 12.06
CA GLY A 97 12.62 -17.36 12.55
C GLY A 97 13.20 -18.37 11.55
N SER A 98 13.73 -19.46 12.09
CA SER A 98 14.24 -20.58 11.30
C SER A 98 13.83 -21.85 12.02
N ASN A 99 12.93 -22.61 11.39
CA ASN A 99 12.32 -23.83 11.91
C ASN A 99 11.64 -23.66 13.29
N PRO A 100 10.48 -23.00 13.36
CA PRO A 100 9.70 -22.47 12.23
C PRO A 100 10.01 -21.01 11.90
N ILE A 101 9.66 -20.59 10.68
CA ILE A 101 9.45 -19.17 10.35
C ILE A 101 8.33 -18.64 11.24
N THR A 102 8.58 -17.53 11.94
CA THR A 102 7.62 -16.88 12.84
C THR A 102 7.00 -15.64 12.22
N GLN A 103 7.77 -14.88 11.43
CA GLN A 103 7.29 -13.68 10.77
C GLN A 103 7.93 -13.46 9.41
N ILE A 104 7.23 -12.73 8.55
CA ILE A 104 7.80 -12.16 7.33
C ILE A 104 7.48 -10.67 7.33
N ILE A 105 8.50 -9.83 7.20
CA ILE A 105 8.38 -8.38 7.31
C ILE A 105 8.74 -7.77 5.96
N GLY A 106 7.82 -7.00 5.39
CA GLY A 106 8.09 -6.10 4.27
C GLY A 106 8.40 -4.70 4.80
N THR A 107 9.62 -4.22 4.59
CA THR A 107 10.06 -2.87 4.97
C THR A 107 10.21 -2.02 3.73
N SER A 108 9.55 -0.89 3.70
CA SER A 108 9.61 0.04 2.56
C SER A 108 10.94 0.75 2.44
N THR A 109 11.39 0.92 1.19
CA THR A 109 12.66 1.57 0.87
C THR A 109 12.51 3.09 0.77
N SER A 110 13.64 3.79 0.60
CA SER A 110 13.67 5.22 0.27
C SER A 110 13.09 5.59 -1.09
N GLU A 111 12.97 4.63 -2.01
CA GLU A 111 12.34 4.88 -3.31
C GLU A 111 10.82 4.81 -3.24
N MET A 112 10.24 4.32 -2.14
CA MET A 112 8.80 4.29 -1.96
C MET A 112 8.23 5.68 -1.76
N LYS A 113 7.25 6.08 -2.60
CA LYS A 113 6.57 7.39 -2.48
C LYS A 113 5.87 7.60 -1.14
N GLY A 114 5.60 6.54 -0.38
CA GLY A 114 5.00 6.59 0.96
C GLY A 114 5.99 6.86 2.10
N GLY A 115 7.27 7.01 1.79
CA GLY A 115 8.37 7.17 2.76
C GLY A 115 8.99 5.84 3.16
N ALA A 116 10.26 5.87 3.54
CA ALA A 116 11.00 4.69 3.96
C ALA A 116 10.63 4.23 5.38
N GLY A 117 10.92 2.96 5.69
CA GLY A 117 10.83 2.41 7.04
C GLY A 117 9.41 2.11 7.52
N ARG A 118 8.43 2.14 6.62
CA ARG A 118 7.09 1.57 6.86
C ARG A 118 7.17 0.05 6.78
N GLU A 119 6.53 -0.63 7.71
CA GLU A 119 6.58 -2.09 7.82
C GLU A 119 5.18 -2.69 7.67
N VAL A 120 5.10 -3.77 6.91
CA VAL A 120 3.95 -4.69 6.87
C VAL A 120 4.46 -6.04 7.33
N THR A 121 3.90 -6.54 8.42
CA THR A 121 4.36 -7.77 9.07
C THR A 121 3.29 -8.83 8.93
N TYR A 122 3.68 -10.00 8.46
CA TYR A 122 2.87 -11.21 8.56
C TYR A 122 3.35 -12.04 9.74
N ASN A 123 2.45 -12.34 10.67
CA ASN A 123 2.72 -13.23 11.79
C ASN A 123 2.18 -14.62 11.46
N VAL A 124 3.07 -15.62 11.47
CA VAL A 124 2.75 -16.98 11.07
C VAL A 124 1.91 -17.70 12.14
N ASP A 125 2.06 -17.33 13.41
CA ASP A 125 1.38 -18.01 14.52
C ASP A 125 -0.13 -17.73 14.53
N ASN A 126 -0.52 -16.47 14.29
CA ASN A 126 -1.93 -16.05 14.24
C ASN A 126 -2.48 -15.91 12.80
N GLY A 127 -1.60 -15.91 11.79
CA GLY A 127 -1.96 -15.77 10.39
C GLY A 127 -2.44 -14.36 10.01
N LEU A 128 -2.12 -13.35 10.82
CA LEU A 128 -2.58 -11.98 10.65
C LEU A 128 -1.48 -11.08 10.06
N PHE A 129 -1.94 -10.03 9.38
CA PHE A 129 -1.08 -8.96 8.89
C PHE A 129 -1.27 -7.71 9.75
N GLU A 130 -0.16 -7.08 10.11
CA GLU A 130 -0.12 -5.89 10.96
C GLU A 130 0.82 -4.84 10.36
N GLY A 131 0.61 -3.57 10.73
CA GLY A 131 1.51 -2.47 10.38
C GLY A 131 0.92 -1.46 9.38
N TYR A 132 1.80 -0.89 8.56
CA TYR A 132 1.51 0.24 7.67
C TYR A 132 0.34 -0.03 6.72
N GLY A 133 -0.57 0.95 6.60
CA GLY A 133 -1.70 0.89 5.67
C GLY A 133 -2.76 -0.15 6.03
N LEU A 134 -2.62 -0.86 7.15
CA LEU A 134 -3.57 -1.85 7.63
C LEU A 134 -4.34 -1.31 8.85
N PRO A 135 -5.61 -1.69 9.02
CA PRO A 135 -6.37 -1.36 10.22
C PRO A 135 -5.70 -2.00 11.45
N SER A 136 -5.53 -1.23 12.53
CA SER A 136 -5.07 -1.77 13.81
C SER A 136 -6.19 -2.59 14.46
N GLU A 137 -5.85 -3.73 15.06
CA GLU A 137 -6.80 -4.65 15.73
C GLU A 137 -7.67 -3.95 16.80
N GLU A 138 -7.18 -2.85 17.38
CA GLU A 138 -7.94 -2.05 18.35
C GLU A 138 -9.28 -1.53 17.78
N GLY A 139 -9.42 -1.39 16.46
CA GLY A 139 -10.62 -0.88 15.80
C GLY A 139 -11.72 -1.93 15.49
N GLU A 140 -11.42 -3.23 15.60
CA GLU A 140 -12.42 -4.29 15.34
C GLU A 140 -13.23 -4.66 16.59
N SER A 141 -12.67 -4.47 17.80
CA SER A 141 -13.38 -4.76 19.05
C SER A 141 -14.57 -3.81 19.33
N GLU A 142 -14.50 -2.57 18.81
CA GLU A 142 -15.57 -1.57 19.01
C GLU A 142 -16.72 -1.64 17.99
N ARG A 143 -16.55 -2.39 16.89
CA ARG A 143 -17.59 -2.55 15.85
C ARG A 143 -18.46 -3.79 16.03
N GLY A 144 -18.18 -4.59 17.05
CA GLY A 144 -18.83 -5.88 17.31
C GLY A 144 -19.77 -5.94 18.51
N GLN A 145 -20.18 -4.80 19.11
CA GLN A 145 -21.15 -4.75 20.21
C GLN A 145 -22.38 -3.92 19.88
#